data_AF-A0A7S2ZRP6-F1
#
_entry.id   AF-A0A7S2ZRP6-F1
#
_cell.length_a   1.000
_cell.length_b   1.000
_cell.length_c   1.000
_cell.angle_alpha   90.00
_cell.angle_beta   90.00
_cell.angle_gamma   90.00
#
_symmetry.space_group_name_H-M   'P 1'
#
loop_
_entity.id
_entity.type
_entity.pdbx_description
1 polymer ?
#
loop_
_entity_poly.entity_id
_entity_poly.type
_entity_poly.pdbx_seq_one_letter_code
_entity_poly.pdbx_strand_id
1 'polypeptide(L)'
;MVYSSQFRGYNVFFACFRYNRDGYKQAMASLISKSIAELTDEQKSSMTVMFSAHGVPESYIEAGDPYQKQIQECCKGVMELVGSEVSWTLCYQSRVGPVKWLSPYTDEVLSRFRGSHIWFSEMIVSSS
;
A
#
# COMPACT_ATOMS: atom_id res chain seq x y z
N MET A 1 -1.35 10.40 -12.50
CA MET A 1 -1.01 9.45 -13.59
C MET A 1 -0.73 8.13 -12.91
N VAL A 2 -1.56 7.11 -13.11
CA VAL A 2 -1.38 5.78 -12.49
C VAL A 2 -0.70 4.90 -13.54
N TYR A 3 0.52 4.46 -13.25
CA TYR A 3 1.23 3.48 -14.08
C TYR A 3 0.86 2.08 -13.60
N SER A 4 0.65 1.16 -14.54
CA SER A 4 0.65 -0.27 -14.27
C SER A 4 1.95 -0.85 -14.80
N SER A 5 2.65 -1.64 -13.99
CA SER A 5 3.89 -2.31 -14.39
C SER A 5 3.93 -3.69 -13.74
N GLN A 6 4.60 -4.66 -14.36
CA GLN A 6 4.85 -5.96 -13.76
C GLN A 6 6.23 -5.93 -13.09
N PHE A 7 6.28 -6.05 -11.77
CA PHE A 7 7.53 -6.23 -11.04
C PHE A 7 7.58 -7.66 -10.52
N ARG A 8 8.53 -8.46 -11.01
CA ARG A 8 8.76 -9.85 -10.55
C ARG A 8 7.51 -10.76 -10.57
N GLY A 9 6.60 -10.56 -11.53
CA GLY A 9 5.36 -11.35 -11.65
C GLY A 9 4.18 -10.84 -10.82
N TYR A 10 4.33 -9.69 -10.15
CA TYR A 10 3.27 -9.02 -9.41
C TYR A 10 2.64 -7.90 -10.24
N ASN A 11 1.31 -7.73 -10.16
CA ASN A 11 0.63 -6.60 -10.78
C ASN A 11 0.85 -5.35 -9.94
N VAL A 12 1.63 -4.38 -10.43
CA VAL A 12 2.03 -3.20 -9.66
C VAL A 12 1.25 -1.96 -10.06
N PHE A 13 0.71 -1.26 -9.08
CA PHE A 13 -0.04 -0.01 -9.26
C PHE A 13 0.57 1.12 -8.44
N PHE A 14 0.77 2.29 -9.07
CA PHE A 14 1.43 3.42 -8.41
C PHE A 14 0.44 4.47 -7.89
N ALA A 15 0.54 4.91 -6.63
CA ALA A 15 -0.48 5.77 -6.00
C ALA A 15 0.03 6.78 -4.95
N CYS A 16 -0.05 8.06 -5.30
CA CYS A 16 0.31 9.20 -4.43
C CYS A 16 -0.80 9.51 -3.40
N PHE A 17 -0.52 9.41 -2.10
CA PHE A 17 -1.47 9.74 -1.03
C PHE A 17 -1.52 11.24 -0.78
N ARG A 18 -2.51 11.93 -1.38
CA ARG A 18 -2.94 13.24 -0.86
C ARG A 18 -3.99 13.02 0.21
N TYR A 19 -3.68 13.49 1.43
CA TYR A 19 -4.50 13.41 2.63
C TYR A 19 -6.01 13.35 2.37
N ASN A 20 -6.60 12.23 2.79
CA ASN A 20 -8.01 12.03 3.16
C ASN A 20 -9.07 12.73 2.29
N ARG A 21 -8.89 12.76 0.95
CA ARG A 21 -9.95 13.22 0.05
C ARG A 21 -10.78 12.03 -0.41
N ASP A 22 -12.09 12.14 -0.29
CA ASP A 22 -12.99 11.04 -0.67
C ASP A 22 -12.86 10.68 -2.16
N GLY A 23 -12.67 11.68 -3.03
CA GLY A 23 -12.40 11.43 -4.45
C GLY A 23 -11.11 10.63 -4.71
N TYR A 24 -10.09 10.77 -3.86
CA TYR A 24 -8.88 9.95 -3.94
C TYR A 24 -9.17 8.52 -3.52
N LYS A 25 -9.87 8.32 -2.39
CA LYS A 25 -10.24 6.98 -1.92
C LYS A 25 -11.08 6.23 -2.94
N GLN A 26 -12.05 6.91 -3.55
CA GLN A 26 -12.90 6.35 -4.60
C GLN A 26 -12.10 5.99 -5.85
N ALA A 27 -11.19 6.86 -6.30
CA ALA A 27 -10.33 6.57 -7.44
C ALA A 27 -9.44 5.34 -7.17
N MET A 28 -8.85 5.27 -5.97
CA MET A 28 -8.04 4.12 -5.55
C MET A 28 -8.86 2.84 -5.47
N ALA A 29 -10.03 2.88 -4.84
CA ALA A 29 -10.91 1.74 -4.73
C ALA A 29 -11.36 1.25 -6.11
N SER A 30 -11.73 2.16 -7.01
CA SER A 30 -12.10 1.83 -8.39
C SER A 30 -10.96 1.14 -9.15
N LEU A 31 -9.73 1.63 -8.99
CA LEU A 31 -8.55 1.00 -9.58
C LEU A 31 -8.32 -0.41 -9.04
N ILE A 32 -8.33 -0.56 -7.70
CA ILE A 32 -8.14 -1.86 -7.05
C ILE A 32 -9.23 -2.84 -7.51
N SER A 33 -10.50 -2.45 -7.46
CA SER A 33 -11.62 -3.30 -7.88
C SER A 33 -11.52 -3.70 -9.35
N LYS A 34 -11.05 -2.79 -10.23
CA LYS A 34 -10.79 -3.12 -11.64
C LYS A 34 -9.69 -4.16 -11.78
N SER A 35 -8.57 -3.99 -11.06
CA SER A 35 -7.46 -4.94 -11.07
C SER A 35 -7.88 -6.31 -10.55
N ILE A 36 -8.72 -6.36 -9.52
CA ILE A 36 -9.27 -7.60 -8.96
C ILE A 36 -10.20 -8.29 -9.96
N ALA A 37 -11.00 -7.53 -10.70
CA ALA A 37 -11.91 -8.06 -11.72
C ALA A 37 -11.17 -8.75 -12.88
N GLU A 38 -9.92 -8.34 -13.16
CA GLU A 38 -9.06 -8.94 -14.19
C GLU A 38 -8.40 -10.27 -13.73
N LEU A 39 -8.50 -10.63 -12.45
CA LEU A 39 -7.95 -11.87 -11.89
C LEU A 39 -8.90 -13.06 -12.06
N THR A 40 -8.33 -14.27 -12.16
CA THR A 40 -9.09 -15.52 -12.07
C THR A 40 -9.55 -15.78 -10.63
N ASP A 41 -10.55 -16.63 -10.43
CA ASP A 41 -11.06 -16.91 -9.08
C ASP A 41 -10.01 -17.58 -8.17
N GLU A 42 -9.12 -18.38 -8.76
CA GLU A 42 -7.98 -18.99 -8.06
C GLU A 42 -6.97 -17.92 -7.59
N GLN A 43 -6.72 -16.91 -8.42
CA GLN A 43 -5.90 -15.75 -8.06
C GLN A 43 -6.57 -14.87 -7.00
N LYS A 44 -7.89 -14.63 -7.09
CA LYS A 44 -8.65 -13.87 -6.09
C LYS A 44 -8.63 -14.54 -4.71
N SER A 45 -8.65 -15.88 -4.67
CA SER A 45 -8.62 -16.62 -3.40
C SER A 45 -7.28 -16.51 -2.64
N SER A 46 -6.20 -16.19 -3.35
CA SER A 46 -4.83 -16.15 -2.82
C SER A 46 -4.19 -14.75 -2.89
N MET A 47 -4.92 -13.74 -3.36
CA MET A 47 -4.40 -12.39 -3.48
C MET A 47 -4.36 -11.66 -2.14
N THR A 48 -3.42 -10.73 -2.03
CA THR A 48 -3.38 -9.74 -0.97
C THR A 48 -3.02 -8.40 -1.61
N VAL A 49 -3.76 -7.36 -1.28
CA VAL A 49 -3.47 -5.99 -1.70
C VAL A 49 -2.40 -5.42 -0.78
N MET A 50 -1.22 -5.11 -1.32
CA MET A 50 -0.14 -4.54 -0.52
C MET A 50 0.04 -3.05 -0.81
N PHE A 51 -0.16 -2.21 0.20
CA PHE A 51 0.17 -0.78 0.17
C PHE A 51 1.61 -0.58 0.63
N SER A 52 2.44 0.12 -0.16
CA SER A 52 3.82 0.48 0.23
C SER A 52 3.94 1.98 0.45
N ALA A 53 4.25 2.40 1.67
CA ALA A 53 4.45 3.79 2.06
C ALA A 53 5.94 4.12 2.24
N HIS A 54 6.31 5.41 2.18
CA HIS A 54 7.67 5.80 2.54
C HIS A 54 7.90 5.57 4.04
N GLY A 55 8.97 4.89 4.41
CA GLY A 55 9.35 4.76 5.80
C GLY A 55 9.67 6.12 6.39
N VAL A 56 9.40 6.28 7.67
CA VAL A 56 9.94 7.37 8.49
C VAL A 56 10.68 6.75 9.67
N PRO A 57 11.69 7.44 10.25
CA PRO A 57 12.30 6.99 11.49
C PRO A 57 11.24 6.76 12.58
N GLU A 58 11.37 5.67 13.33
CA GLU A 58 10.43 5.33 14.41
C GLU A 58 10.34 6.44 15.46
N SER A 59 11.45 7.15 15.68
CA SER A 59 11.52 8.31 16.57
C SER A 59 10.57 9.45 16.20
N TYR A 60 10.16 9.59 14.94
CA TYR A 60 9.20 10.62 14.54
C TYR A 60 7.79 10.26 15.01
N ILE A 61 7.44 8.98 14.92
CA ILE A 61 6.16 8.48 15.41
C ILE A 61 6.12 8.56 16.95
N GLU A 62 7.21 8.20 17.62
CA GLU A 62 7.35 8.36 19.07
C GLU A 62 7.25 9.83 19.51
N ALA A 63 7.73 10.76 18.67
CA ALA A 63 7.61 12.20 18.88
C ALA A 63 6.19 12.75 18.60
N GLY A 64 5.25 11.91 18.17
CA GLY A 64 3.84 12.27 17.96
C GLY A 64 3.46 12.61 16.52
N ASP A 65 4.29 12.25 15.53
CA ASP A 65 3.95 12.42 14.12
C ASP A 65 2.70 11.58 13.76
N PRO A 66 1.61 12.20 13.24
CA PRO A 66 0.39 11.48 12.89
C PRO A 66 0.51 10.65 11.60
N TYR A 67 1.65 10.68 10.90
CA TYR A 67 1.89 10.04 9.62
C TYR A 67 1.41 8.58 9.57
N GLN A 68 1.85 7.75 10.51
CA GLN A 68 1.49 6.33 10.53
C GLN A 68 -0.03 6.14 10.58
N LYS A 69 -0.70 6.87 11.48
CA LYS A 69 -2.13 6.80 11.69
C LYS A 69 -2.90 7.28 10.44
N GLN A 70 -2.47 8.38 9.83
CA GLN A 70 -3.10 8.93 8.64
C GLN A 70 -3.01 7.98 7.44
N ILE A 71 -1.87 7.32 7.23
CA ILE A 71 -1.72 6.33 6.17
C ILE A 71 -2.59 5.10 6.44
N GLN A 72 -2.60 4.60 7.68
CA GLN A 72 -3.45 3.47 8.07
C GLN A 72 -4.93 3.75 7.87
N GLU A 73 -5.41 4.93 8.29
CA GLU A 73 -6.80 5.37 8.10
C GLU A 73 -7.15 5.50 6.61
N CYS A 74 -6.23 6.02 5.79
CA CYS A 74 -6.46 6.14 4.36
C CYS A 74 -6.54 4.76 3.68
N CYS A 75 -5.61 3.85 3.97
CA CYS A 75 -5.63 2.49 3.42
C CYS A 75 -6.89 1.74 3.84
N LYS A 76 -7.29 1.85 5.12
CA LYS A 76 -8.53 1.27 5.63
C LYS A 76 -9.75 1.81 4.87
N GLY A 77 -9.86 3.14 4.73
CA GLY A 77 -10.98 3.75 4.01
C GLY A 77 -11.04 3.40 2.52
N VAL A 78 -9.90 3.16 1.88
CA VAL A 78 -9.86 2.64 0.50
C VAL A 78 -10.39 1.21 0.47
N MET A 79 -9.92 0.33 1.36
CA MET A 79 -10.31 -1.08 1.38
C MET A 79 -11.77 -1.30 1.80
N GLU A 80 -12.32 -0.42 2.64
CA GLU A 80 -13.76 -0.40 2.95
C GLU A 80 -14.62 -0.17 1.70
N LEU A 81 -14.14 0.64 0.74
CA LEU A 81 -14.82 0.86 -0.54
C LEU A 81 -14.62 -0.28 -1.53
N VAL A 82 -13.50 -1.01 -1.44
CA VAL A 82 -13.21 -2.18 -2.30
C VAL A 82 -14.04 -3.39 -1.88
N GLY A 83 -14.22 -3.60 -0.57
CA GLY A 83 -14.96 -4.72 0.01
C GLY A 83 -14.13 -5.52 1.01
N SER A 84 -14.80 -6.12 2.00
CA SER A 84 -14.16 -6.78 3.16
C SER A 84 -13.53 -8.14 2.86
N GLU A 85 -13.78 -8.73 1.69
CA GLU A 85 -13.30 -10.07 1.34
C GLU A 85 -11.85 -10.07 0.82
N VAL A 86 -11.29 -8.88 0.57
CA VAL A 86 -9.94 -8.72 0.03
C VAL A 86 -8.95 -8.47 1.16
N SER A 87 -8.03 -9.42 1.36
CA SER A 87 -6.93 -9.26 2.30
C SER A 87 -6.01 -8.11 1.87
N TRP A 88 -5.56 -7.29 2.82
CA TRP A 88 -4.62 -6.22 2.55
C TRP A 88 -3.57 -6.06 3.64
N THR A 89 -2.44 -5.44 3.29
CA THR A 89 -1.36 -5.13 4.23
C THR A 89 -0.69 -3.81 3.87
N LEU A 90 -0.10 -3.15 4.86
CA LEU A 90 0.68 -1.92 4.72
C LEU A 90 2.14 -2.20 5.08
N CYS A 91 3.05 -1.78 4.21
CA CYS A 91 4.49 -1.91 4.40
C CYS A 91 5.20 -0.58 4.13
N TYR A 92 6.44 -0.47 4.60
CA TYR A 92 7.25 0.75 4.52
C TYR A 92 8.56 0.48 3.79
N GLN A 93 8.90 1.35 2.83
CA GLN A 93 10.11 1.26 2.00
C GLN A 93 11.10 2.40 2.28
N SER A 94 12.26 2.39 1.61
CA SER A 94 13.22 3.51 1.61
C SER A 94 13.89 3.80 2.97
N ARG A 95 14.23 2.77 3.75
CA ARG A 95 15.09 2.92 4.94
C ARG A 95 16.54 3.25 4.55
N VAL A 96 17.15 4.22 5.23
CA VAL A 96 18.55 4.61 5.02
C VAL A 96 19.23 4.81 6.37
N GLY A 97 20.45 4.27 6.53
CA GLY A 97 21.25 4.43 7.73
C GLY A 97 20.85 3.51 8.90
N PRO A 98 21.54 3.63 10.05
CA PRO A 98 21.49 2.65 11.15
C PRO A 98 20.35 2.89 12.16
N VAL A 99 19.42 3.81 11.90
CA VAL A 99 18.32 4.12 12.82
C VAL A 99 17.19 3.09 12.70
N LYS A 100 16.32 3.01 13.71
CA LYS A 100 15.09 2.23 13.60
C LYS A 100 14.08 2.96 12.73
N TRP A 101 13.51 2.25 11.78
CA TRP A 101 12.51 2.75 10.84
C TRP A 101 11.17 2.07 11.11
N LEU A 102 10.10 2.74 10.71
CA LEU A 102 8.76 2.19 10.80
C LEU A 102 8.65 0.87 10.02
N SER A 103 8.07 -0.14 10.65
CA SER A 103 7.92 -1.50 10.13
C SER A 103 6.42 -1.85 10.02
N PRO A 104 6.02 -2.83 9.17
CA PRO A 104 6.83 -3.85 8.51
C PRO A 104 7.50 -3.37 7.20
N TYR A 105 8.71 -3.84 6.91
CA TYR A 105 9.46 -3.40 5.73
C TYR A 105 8.97 -4.08 4.44
N THR A 106 8.94 -3.33 3.34
CA THR A 106 8.45 -3.84 2.05
C THR A 106 9.20 -5.10 1.58
N ASP A 107 10.52 -5.17 1.77
CA ASP A 107 11.33 -6.35 1.45
C ASP A 107 10.97 -7.57 2.30
N GLU A 108 10.78 -7.40 3.60
CA GLU A 108 10.34 -8.47 4.50
C GLU A 108 8.93 -8.96 4.16
N VAL A 109 8.01 -8.03 3.89
CA VAL A 109 6.63 -8.37 3.53
C VAL A 109 6.61 -9.10 2.19
N LEU A 110 7.34 -8.63 1.17
CA LEU A 110 7.51 -9.35 -0.10
C LEU A 110 8.13 -10.73 0.08
N SER A 111 9.02 -10.92 1.06
CA SER A 111 9.62 -12.24 1.32
C SER A 111 8.62 -13.24 1.91
N ARG A 112 7.63 -12.74 2.66
CA ARG A 112 6.54 -13.53 3.27
C ARG A 112 5.45 -13.90 2.28
N PHE A 113 5.20 -13.05 1.29
CA PHE A 113 4.19 -13.27 0.26
C PHE A 113 4.83 -13.82 -1.03
N ARG A 114 4.81 -15.15 -1.20
CA ARG A 114 5.26 -15.85 -2.43
C ARG A 114 4.04 -16.46 -3.16
N GLY A 115 3.50 -15.78 -4.18
CA GLY A 115 2.28 -16.19 -4.91
C GLY A 115 1.68 -15.07 -5.77
N SER A 116 0.55 -15.28 -6.46
CA SER A 116 -0.09 -14.27 -7.34
C SER A 116 -0.59 -13.05 -6.57
N HIS A 117 0.12 -11.92 -6.63
CA HIS A 117 -0.22 -10.74 -5.81
C HIS A 117 -0.29 -9.44 -6.61
N ILE A 118 -1.15 -8.55 -6.11
CA ILE A 118 -1.27 -7.17 -6.59
C ILE A 118 -0.49 -6.27 -5.62
N TRP A 119 0.56 -5.64 -6.12
CA TRP A 119 1.42 -4.72 -5.39
C TRP A 119 1.03 -3.27 -5.67
N PHE A 120 1.04 -2.40 -4.67
CA PHE A 120 0.93 -0.95 -4.88
C PHE A 120 2.19 -0.24 -4.38
N SER A 121 2.85 0.56 -5.22
CA SER A 121 4.16 1.19 -4.96
C SER A 121 4.14 2.71 -5.14
N GLU A 122 5.01 3.41 -4.40
CA GLU A 122 5.17 4.88 -4.28
C GLU A 122 4.07 5.66 -3.54
N MET A 123 4.37 5.99 -2.28
CA MET A 123 3.78 7.13 -1.57
C MET A 123 4.84 8.21 -1.35
N ILE A 124 4.89 9.22 -2.22
CA ILE A 124 5.61 10.47 -1.93
C ILE A 124 4.64 11.33 -1.11
N VAL A 125 4.80 11.32 0.22
CA VAL A 125 4.33 12.45 1.03
C VAL A 125 5.48 13.45 0.99
N SER A 126 5.47 14.34 0.00
CA SER A 126 6.28 15.55 0.08
C SER A 126 5.71 16.34 1.26
N SER A 127 6.40 16.29 2.40
CA SER A 127 6.33 17.38 3.36
C SER A 127 6.60 18.66 2.57
N SER A 128 5.60 19.52 2.48
CA SER A 128 5.83 20.90 2.04
C SER A 128 6.73 21.59 3.05
#